data_AF-A0A661YYS5-F1
#
_entry.id   AF-A0A661YYS5-F1
#
_cell.length_a   1.000
_cell.length_b   1.000
_cell.length_c   1.000
_cell.angle_alpha   90.00
_cell.angle_beta   90.00
_cell.angle_gamma   90.00
#
_symmetry.space_group_name_H-M   'P 1'
#
loop_
_entity.id
_entity.type
_entity.pdbx_description
1 polymer ?
#
loop_
_entity_poly.entity_id
_entity_poly.type
_entity_poly.pdbx_seq_one_letter_code
_entity_poly.pdbx_strand_id
1 'polypeptide(L)'
;GRDVVNYATNNKGALVIAACGNSNNANWLFPASYENVLSCAATDTFDVRWSQSSYGTTVDLSAPGTYVYSTWVSNAYFSSHGTSFSAPIIAGGAAIVKAHFPQFTNLQIAEQLRVTADIIDTIAANTSTIGLMGAGRLNIYNALTDTLKPSIRIKNSILSISNDTLYISGDFINYLTKSSPSLKVKLYSPSPYLVPIYDSIVLGIMPTYSIVNNSTSPMKFKILPNIPIGEFADIQLNYSDTAYNGFEWLRIYLNNETAQLDTNNITTSINSSATIGYSDAAKMIGSGFTYKDGRNLLSWGGLVVATSNSKVSDNIYGSSGTDSDFVAVNAVQKINSYPEQQRFLNIFNDNNAGFSKNNIQINQYSYAFSNDTLKDIVFIEYNIINNNTSTLSNVYTAFYADWDIGLSNNNKADYNSSENMSYIWPLAGGTYAGIQLMSKTMGNCYNFDNDGSNGSINIYDGFLNFEKWDAMQTSRHEAGISNNGADVSSMISAGPFSIGTKDTITVTYALLAGSYKDEIIKSAKAANLWFFNTTSSKSIMHELEIGLLQNIPNPTSDKTTISFTLSKNEYIRLDIYNIDGKLMKAVVAGELSKGKHSYTIDLSNYNSGVYTYRLSSNKGSISHKIIKK
;
A
#
# COMPACT_ATOMS: atom_id res chain seq x y z
N GLY A 1 -15.38 -6.12 -0.01
CA GLY A 1 -15.83 -6.33 -1.40
C GLY A 1 -15.16 -7.53 -2.03
N ARG A 2 -13.86 -7.42 -2.35
CA ARG A 2 -13.07 -8.45 -3.03
C ARG A 2 -13.16 -9.86 -2.41
N ASP A 3 -13.03 -9.99 -1.09
CA ASP A 3 -13.10 -11.30 -0.42
C ASP A 3 -14.46 -11.98 -0.59
N VAL A 4 -15.55 -11.21 -0.62
CA VAL A 4 -16.91 -11.72 -0.83
C VAL A 4 -17.05 -12.28 -2.24
N VAL A 5 -16.52 -11.57 -3.25
CA VAL A 5 -16.50 -12.04 -4.64
C VAL A 5 -15.68 -13.31 -4.75
N ASN A 6 -14.46 -13.32 -4.20
CA ASN A 6 -13.58 -14.50 -4.24
C ASN A 6 -14.23 -15.71 -3.57
N TYR A 7 -14.90 -15.51 -2.42
CA TYR A 7 -15.64 -16.57 -1.75
C TYR A 7 -16.79 -17.11 -2.61
N ALA A 8 -17.59 -16.22 -3.21
CA ALA A 8 -18.70 -16.61 -4.06
C ALA A 8 -18.21 -17.42 -5.28
N THR A 9 -17.16 -16.95 -5.95
CA THR A 9 -16.64 -17.59 -7.16
C THR A 9 -15.87 -18.87 -6.87
N ASN A 10 -14.91 -18.84 -5.94
CA ASN A 10 -13.98 -19.95 -5.75
C ASN A 10 -14.51 -21.01 -4.77
N ASN A 11 -15.32 -20.62 -3.78
CA ASN A 11 -15.80 -21.55 -2.75
C ASN A 11 -17.26 -21.98 -2.95
N LYS A 12 -18.08 -21.16 -3.61
CA LYS A 12 -19.51 -21.48 -3.89
C LYS A 12 -19.79 -21.79 -5.34
N GLY A 13 -18.82 -21.62 -6.24
CA GLY A 13 -19.01 -21.88 -7.67
C GLY A 13 -20.04 -20.94 -8.32
N ALA A 14 -20.27 -19.75 -7.75
CA ALA A 14 -21.14 -18.74 -8.34
C ALA A 14 -20.39 -17.94 -9.40
N LEU A 15 -21.07 -17.50 -10.46
CA LEU A 15 -20.52 -16.51 -11.38
C LEU A 15 -21.05 -15.13 -10.97
N VAL A 16 -20.15 -14.23 -10.58
CA VAL A 16 -20.51 -12.84 -10.25
C VAL A 16 -20.43 -12.00 -11.53
N ILE A 17 -21.49 -11.26 -11.82
CA ILE A 17 -21.62 -10.45 -13.03
C ILE A 17 -22.01 -9.04 -12.59
N ALA A 18 -21.31 -8.02 -13.07
CA ALA A 18 -21.56 -6.64 -12.64
C ALA A 18 -21.38 -5.63 -13.78
N ALA A 19 -22.18 -4.58 -13.71
CA ALA A 19 -22.17 -3.46 -14.65
C ALA A 19 -20.93 -2.59 -14.47
N CYS A 20 -20.25 -2.23 -15.56
CA CYS A 20 -18.99 -1.46 -15.49
C CYS A 20 -19.17 0.05 -15.28
N GLY A 21 -20.40 0.56 -15.31
CA GLY A 21 -20.71 1.96 -14.99
C GLY A 21 -21.33 2.76 -16.13
N ASN A 22 -21.91 3.91 -15.78
CA ASN A 22 -22.69 4.76 -16.69
C ASN A 22 -22.14 6.20 -16.71
N SER A 23 -20.82 6.36 -16.71
CA SER A 23 -20.16 7.66 -16.56
C SER A 23 -19.24 8.05 -17.72
N ASN A 24 -19.28 7.31 -18.83
CA ASN A 24 -18.46 7.56 -20.03
C ASN A 24 -16.96 7.75 -19.72
N ASN A 25 -16.38 6.87 -18.90
CA ASN A 25 -14.98 6.94 -18.52
C ASN A 25 -14.34 5.55 -18.49
N ALA A 26 -13.00 5.55 -18.36
CA ALA A 26 -12.19 4.35 -18.21
C ALA A 26 -11.90 4.00 -16.74
N ASN A 27 -12.63 4.60 -15.80
CA ASN A 27 -12.37 4.43 -14.38
C ASN A 27 -12.89 3.06 -13.94
N TRP A 28 -12.15 2.42 -13.03
CA TRP A 28 -12.55 1.12 -12.50
C TRP A 28 -13.72 1.31 -11.54
N LEU A 29 -14.80 0.56 -11.76
CA LEU A 29 -16.00 0.58 -10.91
C LEU A 29 -16.11 -0.76 -10.19
N PHE A 30 -16.23 -0.72 -8.87
CA PHE A 30 -16.36 -1.93 -8.05
C PHE A 30 -17.82 -2.24 -7.73
N PRO A 31 -18.22 -3.53 -7.74
CA PRO A 31 -17.35 -4.72 -7.82
C PRO A 31 -16.94 -5.15 -9.24
N ALA A 32 -17.41 -4.50 -10.32
CA ALA A 32 -17.18 -4.96 -11.69
C ALA A 32 -15.70 -5.11 -12.07
N SER A 33 -14.82 -4.27 -11.54
CA SER A 33 -13.37 -4.33 -11.79
C SER A 33 -12.59 -5.30 -10.88
N TYR A 34 -13.25 -6.04 -9.98
CA TYR A 34 -12.55 -7.08 -9.21
C TYR A 34 -12.23 -8.30 -10.08
N GLU A 35 -11.09 -8.94 -9.81
CA GLU A 35 -10.85 -10.30 -10.31
C GLU A 35 -12.01 -11.23 -9.89
N ASN A 36 -12.36 -12.19 -10.75
CA ASN A 36 -13.46 -13.15 -10.58
C ASN A 36 -14.88 -12.56 -10.75
N VAL A 37 -15.01 -11.31 -11.21
CA VAL A 37 -16.27 -10.74 -11.70
C VAL A 37 -16.23 -10.69 -13.22
N LEU A 38 -17.32 -11.05 -13.87
CA LEU A 38 -17.53 -10.83 -15.30
C LEU A 38 -18.11 -9.42 -15.51
N SER A 39 -17.26 -8.48 -15.88
CA SER A 39 -17.60 -7.06 -16.04
C SER A 39 -18.31 -6.77 -17.36
N CYS A 40 -19.40 -5.98 -17.29
CA CYS A 40 -20.36 -5.82 -18.37
C CYS A 40 -20.48 -4.38 -18.86
N ALA A 41 -20.13 -4.14 -20.13
CA ALA A 41 -20.39 -2.88 -20.83
C ALA A 41 -21.67 -2.91 -21.68
N ALA A 42 -22.14 -1.73 -22.08
CA ALA A 42 -23.39 -1.54 -22.80
C ALA A 42 -23.16 -1.09 -24.25
N THR A 43 -23.84 -1.78 -25.18
CA THR A 43 -23.94 -1.38 -26.58
C THR A 43 -25.35 -0.89 -26.92
N ASP A 44 -25.48 -0.17 -28.03
CA ASP A 44 -26.75 0.13 -28.65
C ASP A 44 -27.18 -0.94 -29.68
N THR A 45 -28.27 -0.68 -30.40
CA THR A 45 -28.82 -1.59 -31.41
C THR A 45 -27.96 -1.75 -32.66
N PHE A 46 -26.90 -0.96 -32.81
CA PHE A 46 -25.93 -1.03 -33.90
C PHE A 46 -24.58 -1.59 -33.43
N ASP A 47 -24.53 -2.19 -32.23
CA ASP A 47 -23.32 -2.66 -31.56
C ASP A 47 -22.27 -1.57 -31.29
N VAL A 48 -22.69 -0.30 -31.38
CA VAL A 48 -21.87 0.84 -30.97
C VAL A 48 -21.94 0.95 -29.46
N ARG A 49 -20.82 1.28 -28.80
CA ARG A 49 -20.82 1.57 -27.36
C ARG A 49 -21.89 2.63 -27.05
N TRP A 50 -22.77 2.33 -26.10
CA TRP A 50 -23.69 3.35 -25.60
C TRP A 50 -22.89 4.50 -24.99
N SER A 51 -23.18 5.74 -25.37
CA SER A 51 -22.34 6.90 -25.06
C SER A 51 -22.02 7.10 -23.57
N GLN A 52 -22.90 6.65 -22.68
CA GLN A 52 -22.68 6.71 -21.22
C GLN A 52 -22.02 5.46 -20.64
N SER A 53 -21.94 4.35 -21.37
CA SER A 53 -21.26 3.14 -20.90
C SER A 53 -19.82 3.48 -20.55
N SER A 54 -19.42 3.24 -19.31
CA SER A 54 -18.00 3.14 -18.98
C SER A 54 -17.38 2.00 -19.78
N TYR A 55 -16.06 2.02 -19.92
CA TYR A 55 -15.26 1.07 -20.68
C TYR A 55 -13.93 0.88 -19.96
N GLY A 56 -13.05 -0.01 -20.41
CA GLY A 56 -11.70 -0.09 -19.85
C GLY A 56 -11.10 -1.48 -19.84
N THR A 57 -9.90 -1.55 -19.28
CA THR A 57 -9.07 -2.76 -19.23
C THR A 57 -9.66 -3.89 -18.38
N THR A 58 -10.61 -3.58 -17.50
CA THR A 58 -11.30 -4.56 -16.65
C THR A 58 -12.68 -4.96 -17.18
N VAL A 59 -13.07 -4.55 -18.39
CA VAL A 59 -14.33 -4.99 -19.01
C VAL A 59 -14.11 -6.33 -19.70
N ASP A 60 -14.98 -7.31 -19.45
CA ASP A 60 -14.85 -8.66 -20.00
C ASP A 60 -15.75 -8.91 -21.21
N LEU A 61 -16.95 -8.34 -21.20
CA LEU A 61 -17.99 -8.60 -22.20
C LEU A 61 -18.94 -7.40 -22.32
N SER A 62 -19.59 -7.28 -23.48
CA SER A 62 -20.61 -6.28 -23.75
C SER A 62 -21.95 -6.93 -24.06
N ALA A 63 -23.04 -6.22 -23.81
CA ALA A 63 -24.39 -6.63 -24.23
C ALA A 63 -25.27 -5.40 -24.51
N PRO A 64 -26.39 -5.57 -25.25
CA PRO A 64 -27.34 -4.50 -25.49
C PRO A 64 -27.77 -3.83 -24.18
N GLY A 65 -27.65 -2.51 -24.13
CA GLY A 65 -27.96 -1.71 -22.95
C GLY A 65 -28.72 -0.44 -23.27
N THR A 66 -29.23 -0.28 -24.50
CA THR A 66 -30.10 0.84 -24.88
C THR A 66 -31.51 0.39 -25.21
N TYR A 67 -32.50 1.18 -24.79
CA TYR A 67 -33.93 0.93 -25.01
C TYR A 67 -34.38 -0.49 -24.62
N VAL A 68 -33.79 -1.04 -23.55
CA VAL A 68 -34.09 -2.38 -23.05
C VAL A 68 -35.46 -2.36 -22.38
N TYR A 69 -36.42 -3.05 -22.99
CA TYR A 69 -37.78 -3.19 -22.47
C TYR A 69 -37.84 -4.32 -21.44
N SER A 70 -38.34 -4.03 -20.25
CA SER A 70 -38.45 -5.01 -19.17
C SER A 70 -39.65 -4.74 -18.27
N THR A 71 -39.92 -5.68 -17.38
CA THR A 71 -40.95 -5.57 -16.34
C THR A 71 -40.63 -4.45 -15.37
N TRP A 72 -41.68 -3.79 -14.86
CA TRP A 72 -41.62 -2.76 -13.84
C TRP A 72 -42.61 -3.06 -12.72
N VAL A 73 -42.46 -2.33 -11.61
CA VAL A 73 -43.40 -2.41 -10.48
C VAL A 73 -44.83 -2.08 -10.93
N SER A 74 -45.81 -2.58 -10.17
CA SER A 74 -47.24 -2.34 -10.41
C SER A 74 -47.77 -2.90 -11.75
N ASN A 75 -47.33 -4.10 -12.14
CA ASN A 75 -47.74 -4.79 -13.37
C ASN A 75 -47.53 -3.94 -14.63
N ALA A 76 -46.44 -3.18 -14.65
CA ALA A 76 -46.08 -2.30 -15.76
C ALA A 76 -44.85 -2.83 -16.48
N TYR A 77 -44.53 -2.18 -17.59
CA TYR A 77 -43.29 -2.38 -18.32
C TYR A 77 -42.69 -1.01 -18.63
N PHE A 78 -41.38 -0.97 -18.76
CA PHE A 78 -40.67 0.25 -19.10
C PHE A 78 -39.46 -0.07 -19.98
N SER A 79 -39.06 0.91 -20.80
CA SER A 79 -37.80 0.88 -21.53
C SER A 79 -36.81 1.80 -20.86
N SER A 80 -35.57 1.34 -20.70
CA SER A 80 -34.49 2.16 -20.15
C SER A 80 -33.12 1.75 -20.72
N HIS A 81 -32.07 2.36 -20.21
CA HIS A 81 -30.70 2.25 -20.71
C HIS A 81 -29.73 2.15 -19.56
N GLY A 82 -28.62 1.44 -19.76
CA GLY A 82 -27.61 1.28 -18.73
C GLY A 82 -26.82 0.00 -18.89
N THR A 83 -25.56 0.04 -18.42
CA THR A 83 -24.79 -1.19 -18.14
C THR A 83 -25.52 -2.08 -17.11
N SER A 84 -26.37 -1.48 -16.27
CA SER A 84 -27.32 -2.17 -15.38
C SER A 84 -28.32 -3.07 -16.10
N PHE A 85 -28.61 -2.84 -17.39
CA PHE A 85 -29.47 -3.70 -18.21
C PHE A 85 -28.66 -4.72 -19.02
N SER A 86 -27.43 -4.38 -19.40
CA SER A 86 -26.49 -5.32 -20.03
C SER A 86 -26.09 -6.47 -19.09
N ALA A 87 -25.83 -6.17 -17.81
CA ALA A 87 -25.45 -7.17 -16.81
C ALA A 87 -26.46 -8.32 -16.63
N PRO A 88 -27.78 -8.09 -16.46
CA PRO A 88 -28.76 -9.18 -16.36
C PRO A 88 -28.95 -9.93 -17.69
N ILE A 89 -28.72 -9.31 -18.85
CA ILE A 89 -28.72 -10.02 -20.14
C ILE A 89 -27.56 -11.04 -20.18
N ILE A 90 -26.36 -10.64 -19.75
CA ILE A 90 -25.20 -11.53 -19.65
C ILE A 90 -25.45 -12.62 -18.60
N ALA A 91 -26.09 -12.30 -17.47
CA ALA A 91 -26.48 -13.30 -16.47
C ALA A 91 -27.48 -14.34 -17.01
N GLY A 92 -28.47 -13.89 -17.78
CA GLY A 92 -29.39 -14.79 -18.49
C GLY A 92 -28.64 -15.70 -19.49
N GLY A 93 -27.71 -15.12 -20.26
CA GLY A 93 -26.83 -15.88 -21.15
C GLY A 93 -26.02 -16.94 -20.42
N ALA A 94 -25.41 -16.60 -19.28
CA ALA A 94 -24.66 -17.52 -18.44
C ALA A 94 -25.53 -18.67 -17.91
N ALA A 95 -26.77 -18.38 -17.49
CA ALA A 95 -27.72 -19.40 -17.05
C ALA A 95 -28.09 -20.37 -18.18
N ILE A 96 -28.30 -19.86 -19.40
CA ILE A 96 -28.59 -20.69 -20.60
C ILE A 96 -27.38 -21.57 -20.93
N VAL A 97 -26.16 -21.03 -20.91
CA VAL A 97 -24.93 -21.81 -21.12
C VAL A 97 -24.77 -22.89 -20.04
N LYS A 98 -25.03 -22.58 -18.76
CA LYS A 98 -25.00 -23.58 -17.68
C LYS A 98 -26.02 -24.70 -17.91
N ALA A 99 -27.22 -24.36 -18.36
CA ALA A 99 -28.27 -25.35 -18.63
C ALA A 99 -27.88 -26.28 -19.79
N HIS A 100 -27.24 -25.75 -20.83
CA HIS A 100 -26.78 -26.52 -21.97
C HIS A 100 -25.51 -27.34 -21.68
N PHE A 101 -24.56 -26.77 -20.92
CA PHE A 101 -23.32 -27.40 -20.50
C PHE A 101 -23.30 -27.57 -18.96
N PRO A 102 -24.08 -28.51 -18.40
CA PRO A 102 -24.20 -28.67 -16.96
C PRO A 102 -22.88 -29.03 -16.27
N GLN A 103 -21.92 -29.59 -17.00
CA GLN A 103 -20.58 -29.91 -16.53
C GLN A 103 -19.64 -28.70 -16.42
N PHE A 104 -19.96 -27.57 -17.06
CA PHE A 104 -19.10 -26.40 -16.98
C PHE A 104 -19.11 -25.78 -15.58
N THR A 105 -17.92 -25.45 -15.10
CA THR A 105 -17.73 -24.59 -13.93
C THR A 105 -18.18 -23.16 -14.24
N ASN A 106 -18.40 -22.35 -13.20
CA ASN A 106 -18.66 -20.92 -13.32
C ASN A 106 -17.62 -20.18 -14.18
N LEU A 107 -16.33 -20.49 -13.99
CA LEU A 107 -15.27 -19.89 -14.80
C LEU A 107 -15.32 -20.36 -16.26
N GLN A 108 -15.59 -21.63 -16.53
CA GLN A 108 -15.78 -22.12 -17.90
C GLN A 108 -16.98 -21.48 -18.60
N ILE A 109 -18.06 -21.17 -17.86
CA ILE A 109 -19.21 -20.45 -18.42
C ILE A 109 -18.80 -19.04 -18.82
N ALA A 110 -18.11 -18.31 -17.94
CA ALA A 110 -17.60 -16.97 -18.26
C ALA A 110 -16.70 -17.00 -19.50
N GLU A 111 -15.79 -17.97 -19.57
CA GLU A 111 -14.89 -18.10 -20.71
C GLU A 111 -15.62 -18.51 -22.00
N GLN A 112 -16.59 -19.42 -21.93
CA GLN A 112 -17.41 -19.78 -23.10
C GLN A 112 -18.15 -18.56 -23.66
N LEU A 113 -18.71 -17.71 -22.81
CA LEU A 113 -19.36 -16.46 -23.24
C LEU A 113 -18.37 -15.49 -23.88
N ARG A 114 -17.15 -15.37 -23.33
CA ARG A 114 -16.12 -14.47 -23.88
C ARG A 114 -15.60 -14.93 -25.23
N VAL A 115 -15.26 -16.21 -25.39
CA VAL A 115 -14.63 -16.71 -26.65
C VAL A 115 -15.60 -16.88 -27.82
N THR A 116 -16.91 -16.72 -27.56
CA THR A 116 -17.98 -16.81 -28.57
C THR A 116 -18.67 -15.48 -28.84
N ALA A 117 -18.23 -14.39 -28.19
CA ALA A 117 -18.73 -13.04 -28.41
C ALA A 117 -18.49 -12.57 -29.85
N ASP A 118 -19.38 -11.71 -30.36
CA ASP A 118 -19.16 -11.04 -31.63
C ASP A 118 -18.20 -9.86 -31.45
N ILE A 119 -17.21 -9.76 -32.33
CA ILE A 119 -16.20 -8.70 -32.29
C ILE A 119 -16.82 -7.37 -32.76
N ILE A 120 -16.96 -6.42 -31.84
CA ILE A 120 -17.50 -5.08 -32.11
C ILE A 120 -16.43 -4.01 -32.33
N ASP A 121 -15.16 -4.35 -32.11
CA ASP A 121 -14.02 -3.43 -32.28
C ASP A 121 -13.75 -3.07 -33.76
N THR A 122 -14.32 -3.85 -34.70
CA THR A 122 -14.24 -3.57 -36.15
C THR A 122 -15.20 -2.48 -36.60
N ILE A 123 -16.15 -2.07 -35.75
CA ILE A 123 -17.12 -1.01 -36.04
C ILE A 123 -16.42 0.35 -35.91
N ALA A 124 -16.47 1.17 -36.97
CA ALA A 124 -15.77 2.45 -37.02
C ALA A 124 -16.10 3.39 -35.84
N ALA A 125 -17.36 3.38 -35.37
CA ALA A 125 -17.79 4.19 -34.23
C ALA A 125 -17.17 3.74 -32.89
N ASN A 126 -16.64 2.52 -32.79
CA ASN A 126 -15.99 1.98 -31.60
C ASN A 126 -14.46 2.18 -31.60
N THR A 127 -13.88 2.90 -32.59
CA THR A 127 -12.43 3.07 -32.73
C THR A 127 -11.74 3.60 -31.46
N SER A 128 -12.40 4.48 -30.71
CA SER A 128 -11.85 5.06 -29.46
C SER A 128 -11.82 4.08 -28.27
N THR A 129 -12.47 2.92 -28.39
CA THR A 129 -12.61 1.92 -27.31
C THR A 129 -12.19 0.52 -27.73
N ILE A 130 -11.39 0.39 -28.79
CA ILE A 130 -10.84 -0.90 -29.24
C ILE A 130 -10.12 -1.59 -28.06
N GLY A 131 -10.49 -2.84 -27.79
CA GLY A 131 -9.94 -3.64 -26.69
C GLY A 131 -10.42 -3.23 -25.29
N LEU A 132 -11.30 -2.24 -25.17
CA LEU A 132 -11.82 -1.71 -23.89
C LEU A 132 -13.31 -2.03 -23.66
N MET A 133 -13.96 -2.71 -24.59
CA MET A 133 -15.35 -3.19 -24.49
C MET A 133 -15.42 -4.72 -24.22
N GLY A 134 -14.34 -5.27 -23.69
CA GLY A 134 -14.17 -6.70 -23.44
C GLY A 134 -14.01 -7.52 -24.72
N ALA A 135 -14.38 -8.80 -24.67
CA ALA A 135 -14.29 -9.71 -25.82
C ALA A 135 -15.25 -9.35 -26.96
N GLY A 136 -16.20 -8.44 -26.71
CA GLY A 136 -17.21 -8.01 -27.66
C GLY A 136 -18.63 -8.25 -27.15
N ARG A 137 -19.59 -8.31 -28.06
CA ARG A 137 -21.02 -8.43 -27.73
C ARG A 137 -21.42 -9.89 -27.52
N LEU A 138 -22.09 -10.17 -26.40
CA LEU A 138 -22.61 -11.50 -26.02
C LEU A 138 -23.40 -12.18 -27.15
N ASN A 139 -22.90 -13.30 -27.68
CA ASN A 139 -23.62 -14.11 -28.66
C ASN A 139 -24.04 -15.47 -28.07
N ILE A 140 -25.29 -15.57 -27.61
CA ILE A 140 -25.81 -16.79 -26.99
C ILE A 140 -25.90 -17.94 -28.00
N TYR A 141 -26.22 -17.66 -29.27
CA TYR A 141 -26.28 -18.71 -30.30
C TYR A 141 -24.89 -19.35 -30.47
N ASN A 142 -23.86 -18.55 -30.74
CA ASN A 142 -22.49 -19.05 -30.86
C ASN A 142 -22.02 -19.72 -29.56
N ALA A 143 -22.38 -19.17 -28.39
CA ALA A 143 -22.04 -19.78 -27.10
C ALA A 143 -22.57 -21.21 -26.93
N LEU A 144 -23.65 -21.57 -27.62
CA LEU A 144 -24.25 -22.91 -27.57
C LEU A 144 -23.86 -23.80 -28.76
N THR A 145 -23.59 -23.22 -29.93
CA THR A 145 -23.44 -23.98 -31.18
C THR A 145 -22.02 -24.02 -31.74
N ASP A 146 -21.14 -23.08 -31.36
CA ASP A 146 -19.76 -23.09 -31.84
C ASP A 146 -19.03 -24.35 -31.35
N THR A 147 -18.15 -24.86 -32.20
CA THR A 147 -17.13 -25.82 -31.77
C THR A 147 -16.32 -25.19 -30.63
N LEU A 148 -16.17 -25.92 -29.52
CA LEU A 148 -15.40 -25.44 -28.37
C LEU A 148 -14.00 -25.00 -28.81
N LYS A 149 -13.61 -23.81 -28.34
CA LYS A 149 -12.29 -23.20 -28.55
C LYS A 149 -11.50 -23.26 -27.23
N PRO A 150 -10.16 -23.25 -27.24
CA PRO A 150 -9.40 -23.01 -26.02
C PRO A 150 -9.76 -21.62 -25.45
N SER A 151 -9.55 -21.44 -24.14
CA SER A 151 -9.56 -20.10 -23.54
C SER A 151 -8.42 -19.99 -22.54
N ILE A 152 -7.49 -19.08 -22.83
CA ILE A 152 -6.27 -18.91 -22.06
C ILE A 152 -6.39 -17.69 -21.17
N ARG A 153 -6.03 -17.86 -19.89
CA ARG A 153 -5.83 -16.75 -18.95
C ARG A 153 -4.47 -16.85 -18.27
N ILE A 154 -3.89 -15.73 -17.88
CA ILE A 154 -2.77 -15.70 -16.94
C ILE A 154 -3.30 -15.62 -15.51
N LYS A 155 -2.71 -16.43 -14.62
CA LYS A 155 -2.94 -16.42 -13.17
C LYS A 155 -1.60 -16.26 -12.45
N ASN A 156 -1.64 -15.84 -11.19
CA ASN A 156 -0.45 -15.63 -10.37
C ASN A 156 0.61 -14.77 -11.09
N SER A 157 0.17 -13.73 -11.80
CA SER A 157 1.06 -12.90 -12.60
C SER A 157 2.03 -12.14 -11.70
N ILE A 158 3.32 -12.20 -12.02
CA ILE A 158 4.39 -11.47 -11.37
C ILE A 158 4.93 -10.46 -12.37
N LEU A 159 4.78 -9.17 -12.04
CA LEU A 159 5.37 -8.06 -12.75
C LEU A 159 6.44 -7.44 -11.84
N SER A 160 7.69 -7.46 -12.27
CA SER A 160 8.80 -6.95 -11.47
C SER A 160 9.70 -6.05 -12.31
N ILE A 161 10.13 -4.94 -11.71
CA ILE A 161 11.08 -4.01 -12.33
C ILE A 161 12.45 -4.22 -11.69
N SER A 162 13.47 -4.42 -12.52
CA SER A 162 14.86 -4.42 -12.09
C SER A 162 15.67 -3.57 -13.04
N ASN A 163 16.36 -2.55 -12.51
CA ASN A 163 16.99 -1.50 -13.29
C ASN A 163 15.99 -0.83 -14.25
N ASP A 164 16.28 -0.84 -15.56
CA ASP A 164 15.45 -0.30 -16.63
C ASP A 164 14.63 -1.38 -17.35
N THR A 165 14.45 -2.56 -16.75
CA THR A 165 13.77 -3.69 -17.39
C THR A 165 12.59 -4.16 -16.56
N LEU A 166 11.41 -4.22 -17.20
CA LEU A 166 10.21 -4.85 -16.70
C LEU A 166 10.19 -6.33 -17.11
N TYR A 167 9.96 -7.22 -16.15
CA TYR A 167 9.80 -8.66 -16.34
C TYR A 167 8.37 -9.08 -16.02
N ILE A 168 7.78 -9.92 -16.88
CA ILE A 168 6.40 -10.37 -16.77
C ILE A 168 6.38 -11.90 -16.86
N SER A 169 5.84 -12.53 -15.81
CA SER A 169 5.65 -13.97 -15.75
C SER A 169 4.34 -14.36 -15.06
N GLY A 170 3.94 -15.61 -15.19
CA GLY A 170 2.77 -16.16 -14.50
C GLY A 170 2.41 -17.55 -14.99
N ASP A 171 1.29 -18.04 -14.48
CA ASP A 171 0.70 -19.33 -14.81
C ASP A 171 -0.37 -19.16 -15.89
N PHE A 172 -0.07 -19.57 -17.12
CA PHE A 172 -1.06 -19.63 -18.19
C PHE A 172 -1.92 -20.87 -18.01
N ILE A 173 -3.22 -20.70 -17.83
CA ILE A 173 -4.20 -21.78 -17.69
C ILE A 173 -5.14 -21.81 -18.90
N ASN A 174 -5.47 -23.01 -19.38
CA ASN A 174 -6.52 -23.20 -20.38
C ASN A 174 -7.82 -23.68 -19.74
N TYR A 175 -8.91 -22.90 -19.81
CA TYR A 175 -10.19 -23.27 -19.16
C TYR A 175 -11.08 -24.20 -19.99
N LEU A 176 -11.00 -24.13 -21.32
CA LEU A 176 -11.92 -24.80 -22.23
C LEU A 176 -11.23 -25.97 -22.94
N THR A 177 -11.39 -26.15 -24.25
CA THR A 177 -10.84 -27.33 -24.94
C THR A 177 -9.34 -27.20 -25.24
N LYS A 178 -8.71 -28.32 -25.60
CA LYS A 178 -7.29 -28.41 -25.94
C LYS A 178 -6.88 -27.42 -27.05
N SER A 179 -5.79 -26.69 -26.86
CA SER A 179 -5.20 -25.82 -27.88
C SER A 179 -4.38 -26.58 -28.93
N SER A 180 -4.05 -25.91 -30.03
CA SER A 180 -3.11 -26.43 -31.02
C SER A 180 -1.65 -26.15 -30.62
N PRO A 181 -0.66 -26.78 -31.29
CA PRO A 181 0.76 -26.49 -31.10
C PRO A 181 1.15 -25.03 -31.41
N SER A 182 0.30 -24.27 -32.12
CA SER A 182 0.59 -22.88 -32.51
C SER A 182 0.23 -21.83 -31.45
N LEU A 183 -0.37 -22.25 -30.32
CA LEU A 183 -0.80 -21.31 -29.27
C LEU A 183 0.38 -20.48 -28.78
N LYS A 184 0.25 -19.16 -28.92
CA LYS A 184 1.25 -18.17 -28.51
C LYS A 184 0.61 -17.02 -27.75
N VAL A 185 1.44 -16.37 -26.93
CA VAL A 185 1.12 -15.11 -26.25
C VAL A 185 2.04 -14.04 -26.84
N LYS A 186 1.48 -12.86 -27.13
CA LYS A 186 2.25 -11.67 -27.47
C LYS A 186 1.82 -10.49 -26.61
N LEU A 187 2.78 -9.79 -26.04
CA LEU A 187 2.55 -8.59 -25.25
C LEU A 187 2.42 -7.37 -26.16
N TYR A 188 1.57 -6.45 -25.75
CA TYR A 188 1.44 -5.12 -26.31
C TYR A 188 1.22 -4.11 -25.18
N SER A 189 1.78 -2.91 -25.28
CA SER A 189 1.48 -1.81 -24.37
C SER A 189 1.34 -0.52 -25.17
N PRO A 190 0.30 0.30 -24.92
CA PRO A 190 0.21 1.64 -25.48
C PRO A 190 1.10 2.65 -24.74
N SER A 191 1.75 2.26 -23.63
CA SER A 191 2.57 3.18 -22.84
C SER A 191 3.77 3.67 -23.67
N PRO A 192 4.02 4.99 -23.73
CA PRO A 192 5.18 5.53 -24.43
C PRO A 192 6.50 5.20 -23.72
N TYR A 193 6.45 4.68 -22.49
CA TYR A 193 7.62 4.37 -21.66
C TYR A 193 8.09 2.92 -21.77
N LEU A 194 7.38 2.06 -22.52
CA LEU A 194 7.73 0.65 -22.66
C LEU A 194 8.13 0.30 -24.09
N VAL A 195 9.34 -0.27 -24.23
CA VAL A 195 9.87 -0.78 -25.51
C VAL A 195 10.03 -2.30 -25.42
N PRO A 196 9.41 -3.10 -26.30
CA PRO A 196 9.49 -4.56 -26.19
C PRO A 196 10.93 -5.06 -26.38
N ILE A 197 11.37 -5.98 -25.50
CA ILE A 197 12.66 -6.70 -25.63
C ILE A 197 12.40 -8.15 -26.02
N TYR A 198 11.52 -8.81 -25.26
CA TYR A 198 11.11 -10.19 -25.47
C TYR A 198 9.62 -10.29 -25.15
N ASP A 199 8.79 -10.04 -26.15
CA ASP A 199 7.36 -9.78 -25.98
C ASP A 199 6.48 -11.00 -26.33
N SER A 200 7.06 -12.16 -26.63
CA SER A 200 6.26 -13.31 -27.06
C SER A 200 6.83 -14.65 -26.64
N ILE A 201 5.91 -15.58 -26.37
CA ILE A 201 6.19 -16.98 -26.03
C ILE A 201 5.23 -17.91 -26.78
N VAL A 202 5.69 -19.11 -27.08
CA VAL A 202 4.84 -20.21 -27.58
C VAL A 202 4.51 -21.11 -26.38
N LEU A 203 3.21 -21.24 -26.08
CA LEU A 203 2.73 -22.14 -25.02
C LEU A 203 2.54 -23.56 -25.53
N GLY A 204 2.23 -23.72 -26.82
CA GLY A 204 2.02 -25.02 -27.44
C GLY A 204 0.70 -25.67 -27.04
N ILE A 205 0.67 -27.01 -27.05
CA ILE A 205 -0.54 -27.79 -26.74
C ILE A 205 -0.82 -27.69 -25.23
N MET A 206 -1.99 -27.16 -24.91
CA MET A 206 -2.52 -27.05 -23.55
C MET A 206 -3.86 -27.78 -23.45
N PRO A 207 -3.94 -28.96 -22.82
CA PRO A 207 -5.22 -29.58 -22.44
C PRO A 207 -6.07 -28.69 -21.53
N THR A 208 -7.36 -29.01 -21.40
CA THR A 208 -8.27 -28.38 -20.43
C THR A 208 -7.67 -28.43 -19.02
N TYR A 209 -7.67 -27.30 -18.33
CA TYR A 209 -7.07 -27.02 -17.02
C TYR A 209 -5.56 -27.25 -16.89
N SER A 210 -4.84 -27.47 -18.00
CA SER A 210 -3.38 -27.50 -17.94
C SER A 210 -2.81 -26.11 -17.69
N ILE A 211 -1.66 -26.08 -17.02
CA ILE A 211 -0.93 -24.85 -16.68
C ILE A 211 0.46 -24.90 -17.31
N VAL A 212 0.87 -23.79 -17.92
CA VAL A 212 2.23 -23.54 -18.39
C VAL A 212 2.75 -22.27 -17.73
N ASN A 213 3.93 -22.33 -17.12
CA ASN A 213 4.54 -21.19 -16.44
C ASN A 213 5.79 -20.71 -17.22
N ASN A 214 6.01 -19.39 -17.26
CA ASN A 214 7.15 -18.79 -17.97
C ASN A 214 8.18 -18.12 -17.05
N SER A 215 8.22 -18.42 -15.75
CA SER A 215 9.13 -17.80 -14.77
C SER A 215 10.62 -18.00 -15.08
N THR A 216 10.99 -19.09 -15.76
CA THR A 216 12.37 -19.35 -16.20
C THR A 216 12.78 -18.53 -17.43
N SER A 217 11.81 -18.02 -18.18
CA SER A 217 12.01 -17.18 -19.37
C SER A 217 10.92 -16.09 -19.45
N PRO A 218 10.92 -15.13 -18.51
CA PRO A 218 9.91 -14.08 -18.44
C PRO A 218 9.94 -13.19 -19.68
N MET A 219 8.77 -12.72 -20.10
CA MET A 219 8.64 -11.70 -21.16
C MET A 219 9.07 -10.34 -20.61
N LYS A 220 9.56 -9.44 -21.48
CA LYS A 220 10.30 -8.24 -21.08
C LYS A 220 9.99 -7.00 -21.91
N PHE A 221 9.92 -5.87 -21.21
CA PHE A 221 10.00 -4.52 -21.78
C PHE A 221 11.19 -3.76 -21.20
N LYS A 222 11.82 -2.91 -22.01
CA LYS A 222 12.70 -1.84 -21.54
C LYS A 222 11.84 -0.66 -21.13
N ILE A 223 12.15 -0.10 -19.97
CA ILE A 223 11.54 1.10 -19.42
C ILE A 223 12.38 2.30 -19.82
N LEU A 224 11.76 3.30 -20.43
CA LEU A 224 12.41 4.57 -20.78
C LEU A 224 12.48 5.51 -19.56
N PRO A 225 13.50 6.39 -19.48
CA PRO A 225 13.66 7.32 -18.35
C PRO A 225 12.62 8.45 -18.35
N ASN A 226 12.67 9.32 -17.33
CA ASN A 226 11.82 10.52 -17.17
C ASN A 226 10.33 10.24 -17.05
N ILE A 227 10.00 9.16 -16.37
CA ILE A 227 8.63 8.75 -16.09
C ILE A 227 8.07 9.65 -14.97
N PRO A 228 6.90 10.30 -15.16
CA PRO A 228 6.23 11.03 -14.08
C PRO A 228 5.93 10.12 -12.88
N ILE A 229 5.91 10.68 -11.66
CA ILE A 229 5.52 9.91 -10.47
C ILE A 229 4.04 9.52 -10.59
N GLY A 230 3.71 8.27 -10.26
CA GLY A 230 2.36 7.71 -10.38
C GLY A 230 2.02 7.17 -11.78
N GLU A 231 2.91 7.33 -12.76
CA GLU A 231 2.69 6.81 -14.11
C GLU A 231 2.63 5.28 -14.11
N PHE A 232 1.63 4.74 -14.79
CA PHE A 232 1.43 3.31 -14.98
C PHE A 232 1.46 2.94 -16.46
N ALA A 233 1.60 1.64 -16.73
CA ALA A 233 1.43 1.05 -18.03
C ALA A 233 0.41 -0.08 -17.97
N ASP A 234 -0.54 -0.03 -18.88
CA ASP A 234 -1.37 -1.18 -19.23
C ASP A 234 -0.64 -2.06 -20.24
N ILE A 235 -0.69 -3.37 -20.05
CA ILE A 235 -0.03 -4.38 -20.86
C ILE A 235 -1.10 -5.39 -21.25
N GLN A 236 -1.38 -5.46 -22.55
CA GLN A 236 -2.27 -6.46 -23.12
C GLN A 236 -1.50 -7.75 -23.41
N LEU A 237 -2.05 -8.87 -22.96
CA LEU A 237 -1.61 -10.21 -23.35
C LEU A 237 -2.53 -10.68 -24.46
N ASN A 238 -2.01 -10.77 -25.68
CA ASN A 238 -2.74 -11.25 -26.84
C ASN A 238 -2.47 -12.73 -27.06
N TYR A 239 -3.51 -13.55 -26.89
CA TYR A 239 -3.49 -14.98 -27.15
C TYR A 239 -3.92 -15.24 -28.60
N SER A 240 -3.14 -16.04 -29.32
CA SER A 240 -3.48 -16.43 -30.68
C SER A 240 -3.17 -17.91 -30.89
N ASP A 241 -4.15 -18.61 -31.45
CA ASP A 241 -4.10 -19.99 -31.89
C ASP A 241 -4.88 -20.15 -33.20
N THR A 242 -4.81 -21.31 -33.84
CA THR A 242 -5.44 -21.56 -35.16
C THR A 242 -6.95 -21.28 -35.17
N ALA A 243 -7.65 -21.58 -34.07
CA ALA A 243 -9.11 -21.43 -33.94
C ALA A 243 -9.54 -20.48 -32.81
N TYR A 244 -8.60 -19.76 -32.19
CA TYR A 244 -8.85 -18.94 -31.01
C TYR A 244 -8.00 -17.68 -31.05
N ASN A 245 -8.63 -16.54 -30.80
CA ASN A 245 -7.96 -15.32 -30.41
C ASN A 245 -8.62 -14.79 -29.16
N GLY A 246 -7.83 -14.26 -28.25
CA GLY A 246 -8.33 -13.65 -27.02
C GLY A 246 -7.28 -12.72 -26.45
N PHE A 247 -7.69 -11.94 -25.45
CA PHE A 247 -6.75 -11.09 -24.74
C PHE A 247 -7.18 -10.89 -23.29
N GLU A 248 -6.26 -10.37 -22.50
CA GLU A 248 -6.52 -9.75 -21.21
C GLU A 248 -5.50 -8.64 -20.92
N TRP A 249 -5.74 -7.86 -19.87
CA TRP A 249 -4.92 -6.72 -19.50
C TRP A 249 -4.29 -6.91 -18.12
N LEU A 250 -3.04 -6.50 -17.98
CA LEU A 250 -2.35 -6.31 -16.71
C LEU A 250 -1.94 -4.84 -16.59
N ARG A 251 -1.84 -4.33 -15.36
CA ARG A 251 -1.36 -2.97 -15.06
C ARG A 251 -0.15 -3.02 -14.15
N ILE A 252 0.82 -2.16 -14.40
CA ILE A 252 1.95 -1.91 -13.50
C ILE A 252 2.26 -0.42 -13.40
N TYR A 253 2.56 0.06 -12.20
CA TYR A 253 3.13 1.38 -11.98
C TYR A 253 4.62 1.36 -12.35
N LEU A 254 5.01 2.21 -13.29
CA LEU A 254 6.39 2.31 -13.77
C LEU A 254 7.24 3.20 -12.88
N ASN A 255 6.61 4.21 -12.27
CA ASN A 255 7.23 5.06 -11.28
C ASN A 255 6.32 5.17 -10.05
N ASN A 256 6.53 4.25 -9.11
CA ASN A 256 5.62 4.00 -8.01
C ASN A 256 5.37 5.26 -7.16
N GLU A 257 4.10 5.62 -7.04
CA GLU A 257 3.61 6.55 -6.02
C GLU A 257 3.51 5.91 -4.63
N THR A 258 3.53 4.57 -4.54
CA THR A 258 3.41 3.86 -3.26
C THR A 258 4.49 2.80 -3.09
N ALA A 259 4.91 2.57 -1.84
CA ALA A 259 5.74 1.43 -1.47
C ALA A 259 5.07 0.65 -0.35
N GLN A 260 5.12 -0.69 -0.42
CA GLN A 260 4.50 -1.56 0.58
C GLN A 260 5.45 -1.87 1.73
N LEU A 261 4.98 -1.64 2.95
CA LEU A 261 5.56 -2.12 4.19
C LEU A 261 4.74 -3.32 4.66
N ASP A 262 5.38 -4.49 4.75
CA ASP A 262 4.75 -5.81 4.96
C ASP A 262 5.62 -6.75 5.82
N THR A 263 6.64 -6.21 6.50
CA THR A 263 7.67 -7.02 7.16
C THR A 263 7.33 -7.45 8.60
N ASN A 264 6.14 -7.15 9.09
CA ASN A 264 5.72 -7.39 10.47
C ASN A 264 4.23 -7.76 10.55
N ASN A 265 3.60 -7.64 11.72
CA ASN A 265 2.16 -7.90 11.83
C ASN A 265 1.31 -6.79 11.19
N ILE A 266 1.91 -5.74 10.64
CA ILE A 266 1.23 -4.64 9.96
C ILE A 266 1.56 -4.71 8.47
N THR A 267 0.53 -4.56 7.64
CA THR A 267 0.71 -4.20 6.24
C THR A 267 0.14 -2.81 6.02
N THR A 268 0.90 -1.94 5.33
CA THR A 268 0.43 -0.61 4.90
C THR A 268 1.28 -0.10 3.75
N SER A 269 0.73 0.82 2.96
CA SER A 269 1.50 1.56 1.96
C SER A 269 2.04 2.88 2.50
N ILE A 270 3.23 3.24 2.03
CA ILE A 270 3.88 4.54 2.18
C ILE A 270 3.73 5.27 0.85
N ASN A 271 3.04 6.40 0.84
CA ASN A 271 2.72 7.10 -0.40
C ASN A 271 3.64 8.30 -0.58
N SER A 272 3.99 8.60 -1.83
CA SER A 272 4.84 9.74 -2.19
C SER A 272 4.17 11.08 -1.85
N SER A 273 2.84 11.09 -1.72
CA SER A 273 1.98 12.23 -1.34
C SER A 273 1.83 12.43 0.18
N ALA A 274 2.85 12.09 0.97
CA ALA A 274 2.90 12.29 2.43
C ALA A 274 1.86 11.50 3.27
N THR A 275 1.06 10.64 2.64
CA THR A 275 0.08 9.79 3.30
C THR A 275 0.60 8.37 3.54
N ILE A 276 -0.03 7.69 4.49
CA ILE A 276 0.11 6.27 4.79
C ILE A 276 -1.24 5.62 4.51
N GLY A 277 -1.24 4.44 3.89
CA GLY A 277 -2.46 3.71 3.54
C GLY A 277 -2.72 3.73 2.03
N TYR A 278 -3.98 3.64 1.62
CA TYR A 278 -4.36 3.77 0.21
C TYR A 278 -4.00 5.17 -0.33
N SER A 279 -3.51 5.26 -1.56
CA SER A 279 -3.22 6.55 -2.22
C SER A 279 -4.42 7.14 -2.96
N ASP A 280 -5.53 6.39 -3.04
CA ASP A 280 -6.73 6.78 -3.77
C ASP A 280 -8.02 6.45 -2.99
N ALA A 281 -9.07 7.23 -3.26
CA ALA A 281 -10.36 7.08 -2.59
C ALA A 281 -11.06 5.74 -2.89
N ALA A 282 -10.75 5.09 -4.02
CA ALA A 282 -11.32 3.78 -4.37
C ALA A 282 -10.60 2.61 -3.68
N LYS A 283 -9.56 2.89 -2.87
CA LYS A 283 -8.81 1.91 -2.06
C LYS A 283 -8.19 0.81 -2.92
N MET A 284 -7.59 1.25 -4.01
CA MET A 284 -7.15 0.45 -5.14
C MET A 284 -5.62 0.38 -5.22
N ILE A 285 -4.99 1.50 -4.93
CA ILE A 285 -3.55 1.66 -5.04
C ILE A 285 -2.98 1.73 -3.63
N GLY A 286 -1.99 0.87 -3.41
CA GLY A 286 -1.45 0.62 -2.09
C GLY A 286 -2.34 -0.26 -1.23
N SER A 287 -2.10 -0.23 0.07
CA SER A 287 -2.82 -0.97 1.09
C SER A 287 -3.04 -0.04 2.28
N GLY A 288 -4.25 -0.04 2.82
CA GLY A 288 -4.50 0.57 4.11
C GLY A 288 -3.73 -0.15 5.23
N PHE A 289 -3.89 0.31 6.46
CA PHE A 289 -3.22 -0.27 7.61
C PHE A 289 -3.99 -1.50 8.12
N THR A 290 -3.45 -2.69 7.91
CA THR A 290 -4.01 -3.95 8.41
C THR A 290 -3.17 -4.51 9.56
N TYR A 291 -3.76 -5.42 10.34
CA TYR A 291 -3.08 -6.07 11.47
C TYR A 291 -3.32 -7.58 11.49
N LYS A 292 -2.24 -8.38 11.55
CA LYS A 292 -2.23 -9.86 11.53
C LYS A 292 -3.08 -10.43 10.38
N ASP A 293 -2.93 -9.87 9.18
CA ASP A 293 -3.73 -10.17 7.98
C ASP A 293 -5.26 -10.01 8.19
N GLY A 294 -5.64 -9.24 9.20
CA GLY A 294 -7.02 -8.92 9.52
C GLY A 294 -7.62 -7.85 8.59
N ARG A 295 -8.81 -7.38 8.96
CA ARG A 295 -9.48 -6.30 8.23
C ARG A 295 -8.65 -5.01 8.30
N ASN A 296 -8.86 -4.16 7.30
CA ASN A 296 -8.33 -2.81 7.28
C ASN A 296 -8.79 -2.03 8.53
N LEU A 297 -7.84 -1.37 9.20
CA LEU A 297 -8.08 -0.57 10.40
C LEU A 297 -8.06 0.93 10.09
N LEU A 298 -7.25 1.35 9.13
CA LEU A 298 -7.13 2.73 8.67
C LEU A 298 -7.03 2.71 7.15
N SER A 299 -7.92 3.42 6.47
CA SER A 299 -7.88 3.52 5.02
C SER A 299 -6.69 4.36 4.58
N TRP A 300 -6.53 5.54 5.16
CA TRP A 300 -5.39 6.41 4.92
C TRP A 300 -5.26 7.46 6.04
N GLY A 301 -4.05 7.95 6.26
CA GLY A 301 -3.73 9.04 7.19
C GLY A 301 -2.51 9.80 6.72
N GLY A 302 -2.17 10.93 7.33
CA GLY A 302 -1.09 11.77 6.82
C GLY A 302 -0.57 12.83 7.76
N LEU A 303 0.53 13.44 7.33
CA LEU A 303 1.16 14.57 8.00
C LEU A 303 0.35 15.85 7.79
N VAL A 304 0.24 16.66 8.84
CA VAL A 304 -0.23 18.04 8.81
C VAL A 304 0.89 18.93 9.36
N VAL A 305 1.27 20.00 8.65
CA VAL A 305 2.22 20.99 9.16
C VAL A 305 1.57 22.37 9.11
N ALA A 306 1.62 23.11 10.21
CA ALA A 306 1.00 24.42 10.29
C ALA A 306 1.83 25.46 11.03
N THR A 307 1.71 26.73 10.64
CA THR A 307 2.32 27.87 11.36
C THR A 307 1.32 28.94 11.78
N SER A 308 0.12 28.92 11.19
CA SER A 308 -1.04 29.72 11.56
C SER A 308 -2.32 29.01 11.09
N ASN A 309 -3.49 29.55 11.48
CA ASN A 309 -4.80 29.09 11.01
C ASN A 309 -5.04 29.23 9.49
N SER A 310 -4.16 29.92 8.77
CA SER A 310 -4.22 30.11 7.32
C SER A 310 -3.03 29.50 6.58
N LYS A 311 -2.07 28.91 7.31
CA LYS A 311 -0.84 28.32 6.79
C LYS A 311 -0.76 26.87 7.25
N VAL A 312 -1.60 26.03 6.68
CA VAL A 312 -1.69 24.59 6.94
C VAL A 312 -1.37 23.86 5.65
N SER A 313 -0.37 22.98 5.67
CA SER A 313 0.00 22.15 4.53
C SER A 313 -0.31 20.69 4.86
N ASP A 314 -1.18 20.06 4.07
CA ASP A 314 -1.52 18.63 4.19
C ASP A 314 -2.11 18.02 2.91
N ASN A 315 -2.23 16.69 2.92
CA ASN A 315 -2.98 15.93 1.93
C ASN A 315 -4.10 15.12 2.62
N ILE A 316 -4.71 15.70 3.65
CA ILE A 316 -5.82 15.09 4.39
C ILE A 316 -7.17 15.70 3.95
N TYR A 317 -8.26 15.43 4.67
CA TYR A 317 -9.57 15.98 4.32
C TYR A 317 -9.49 17.51 4.30
N GLY A 318 -10.05 18.12 3.26
CA GLY A 318 -10.07 19.57 3.07
C GLY A 318 -11.49 20.13 3.15
N SER A 319 -11.61 21.41 2.78
CA SER A 319 -12.92 22.09 2.65
C SER A 319 -13.90 21.38 1.71
N SER A 320 -13.36 20.69 0.69
CA SER A 320 -14.11 19.80 -0.20
C SER A 320 -13.19 18.67 -0.63
N GLY A 321 -13.55 17.42 -0.34
CA GLY A 321 -12.71 16.27 -0.67
C GLY A 321 -11.42 16.25 0.14
N THR A 322 -10.29 16.01 -0.51
CA THR A 322 -8.95 15.96 0.10
C THR A 322 -8.08 17.09 -0.43
N ASP A 323 -7.29 17.69 0.45
CA ASP A 323 -6.25 18.64 0.05
C ASP A 323 -5.11 17.91 -0.67
N SER A 324 -4.24 18.68 -1.33
CA SER A 324 -3.13 18.16 -2.13
C SER A 324 -1.91 19.09 -2.06
N ASP A 325 -1.66 19.64 -0.88
CA ASP A 325 -0.61 20.64 -0.66
C ASP A 325 0.80 20.05 -0.81
N PHE A 326 0.99 18.82 -0.33
CA PHE A 326 2.24 18.09 -0.42
C PHE A 326 2.41 17.38 -1.76
N VAL A 327 3.50 17.70 -2.46
CA VAL A 327 3.88 17.10 -3.73
C VAL A 327 5.24 16.39 -3.60
N ALA A 328 5.31 15.18 -4.15
CA ALA A 328 6.51 14.37 -4.18
C ALA A 328 7.64 15.06 -4.98
N VAL A 329 8.84 15.07 -4.42
CA VAL A 329 10.07 15.46 -5.14
C VAL A 329 10.62 14.26 -5.91
N ASN A 330 10.60 13.08 -5.28
CA ASN A 330 11.05 11.82 -5.84
C ASN A 330 10.04 10.71 -5.48
N ALA A 331 10.03 9.63 -6.24
CA ALA A 331 9.30 8.42 -5.88
C ALA A 331 9.84 7.80 -4.59
N VAL A 332 9.01 6.99 -3.91
CA VAL A 332 9.38 6.37 -2.64
C VAL A 332 10.52 5.38 -2.85
N GLN A 333 11.59 5.51 -2.06
CA GLN A 333 12.81 4.71 -2.18
C GLN A 333 12.92 3.72 -1.03
N LYS A 334 13.08 2.42 -1.33
CA LYS A 334 13.52 1.45 -0.33
C LYS A 334 15.00 1.66 -0.03
N ILE A 335 15.34 1.85 1.24
CA ILE A 335 16.73 2.05 1.68
C ILE A 335 17.19 0.83 2.47
N ASN A 336 18.44 0.44 2.26
CA ASN A 336 19.09 -0.58 3.07
C ASN A 336 19.19 -0.10 4.53
N SER A 337 18.65 -0.89 5.45
CA SER A 337 18.59 -0.54 6.87
C SER A 337 19.00 -1.68 7.79
N TYR A 338 19.41 -1.32 8.99
CA TYR A 338 19.67 -2.23 10.10
C TYR A 338 19.67 -1.39 11.39
N PRO A 339 18.94 -1.78 12.46
CA PRO A 339 18.25 -3.06 12.66
C PRO A 339 16.84 -3.16 12.05
N GLU A 340 16.39 -2.12 11.32
CA GLU A 340 15.08 -2.13 10.66
C GLU A 340 15.07 -3.12 9.48
N GLN A 341 14.01 -3.93 9.38
CA GLN A 341 13.89 -4.94 8.32
C GLN A 341 13.41 -4.32 7.00
N GLN A 342 12.57 -3.29 7.08
CA GLN A 342 12.22 -2.42 5.96
C GLN A 342 12.33 -0.96 6.40
N ARG A 343 12.94 -0.13 5.55
CA ARG A 343 12.98 1.33 5.67
C ARG A 343 12.76 1.94 4.31
N PHE A 344 11.90 2.94 4.26
CA PHE A 344 11.59 3.72 3.07
C PHE A 344 11.90 5.19 3.31
N LEU A 345 12.40 5.88 2.29
CA LEU A 345 12.53 7.32 2.23
C LEU A 345 11.55 7.87 1.21
N ASN A 346 10.75 8.81 1.65
CA ASN A 346 9.93 9.66 0.80
C ASN A 346 10.39 11.11 0.97
N ILE A 347 10.49 11.86 -0.13
CA ILE A 347 10.86 13.28 -0.12
C ILE A 347 9.76 14.06 -0.82
N PHE A 348 9.17 15.02 -0.13
CA PHE A 348 8.10 15.87 -0.64
C PHE A 348 8.23 17.30 -0.10
N ASN A 349 7.46 18.22 -0.68
CA ASN A 349 7.41 19.62 -0.26
C ASN A 349 5.99 20.16 -0.40
N ASP A 350 5.73 21.35 0.13
CA ASP A 350 4.42 21.99 0.09
C ASP A 350 4.26 22.98 -1.08
N ASN A 351 4.92 22.73 -2.21
CA ASN A 351 4.87 23.65 -3.35
C ASN A 351 3.48 23.78 -3.98
N ASN A 352 2.59 22.81 -3.78
CA ASN A 352 1.23 22.84 -4.31
C ASN A 352 0.22 23.49 -3.34
N ALA A 353 0.67 23.92 -2.15
CA ALA A 353 -0.18 24.45 -1.09
C ALA A 353 -0.79 25.85 -1.34
N GLY A 354 -0.51 26.46 -2.49
CA GLY A 354 -1.00 27.80 -2.84
C GLY A 354 -0.77 28.84 -1.72
N PHE A 355 -1.84 29.46 -1.24
CA PHE A 355 -1.78 30.44 -0.15
C PHE A 355 -1.48 29.85 1.22
N SER A 356 -1.72 28.55 1.42
CA SER A 356 -1.46 27.84 2.67
C SER A 356 0.02 27.49 2.87
N LYS A 357 0.84 27.67 1.83
CA LYS A 357 2.27 27.33 1.79
C LYS A 357 3.07 27.88 2.97
N ASN A 358 3.79 26.98 3.64
CA ASN A 358 4.80 27.17 4.68
C ASN A 358 6.24 27.16 4.12
N ASN A 359 6.45 26.73 2.87
CA ASN A 359 7.72 26.68 2.15
C ASN A 359 8.75 25.79 2.86
N ILE A 360 8.39 24.51 2.94
CA ILE A 360 9.12 23.46 3.65
C ILE A 360 9.40 22.27 2.73
N GLN A 361 10.49 21.56 3.00
CA GLN A 361 10.75 20.23 2.45
C GLN A 361 10.73 19.22 3.59
N ILE A 362 10.19 18.04 3.32
CA ILE A 362 10.11 16.96 4.28
C ILE A 362 10.83 15.74 3.72
N ASN A 363 11.77 15.21 4.50
CA ASN A 363 12.30 13.87 4.29
C ASN A 363 11.62 12.94 5.30
N GLN A 364 10.70 12.11 4.82
CA GLN A 364 9.95 11.15 5.62
C GLN A 364 10.65 9.78 5.57
N TYR A 365 10.99 9.23 6.73
CA TYR A 365 11.45 7.87 6.87
C TYR A 365 10.37 7.01 7.52
N SER A 366 9.92 5.97 6.80
CA SER A 366 8.98 4.99 7.35
C SER A 366 9.68 3.67 7.53
N TYR A 367 9.59 3.06 8.72
CA TYR A 367 10.33 1.85 9.02
C TYR A 367 9.64 0.94 10.03
N ALA A 368 9.92 -0.35 9.90
CA ALA A 368 9.34 -1.41 10.73
C ALA A 368 10.35 -2.52 11.02
N PHE A 369 10.03 -3.29 12.06
CA PHE A 369 10.84 -4.38 12.57
C PHE A 369 10.05 -5.67 12.54
N SER A 370 10.72 -6.77 12.22
CA SER A 370 10.18 -8.13 12.37
C SER A 370 10.41 -8.71 13.78
N ASN A 371 11.02 -7.96 14.69
CA ASN A 371 11.28 -8.37 16.07
C ASN A 371 9.96 -8.49 16.86
N ASP A 372 9.82 -9.56 17.63
CA ASP A 372 8.66 -9.82 18.51
C ASP A 372 8.21 -8.63 19.37
N THR A 373 9.10 -7.74 19.81
CA THR A 373 8.72 -6.60 20.65
C THR A 373 8.23 -5.38 19.87
N LEU A 374 8.51 -5.30 18.56
CA LEU A 374 8.21 -4.13 17.72
C LEU A 374 7.41 -4.51 16.45
N LYS A 375 6.99 -5.77 16.33
CA LYS A 375 6.28 -6.28 15.14
C LYS A 375 4.90 -5.71 14.94
N ASP A 376 4.34 -5.04 15.95
CA ASP A 376 3.02 -4.44 15.92
C ASP A 376 3.09 -2.90 15.76
N ILE A 377 4.21 -2.39 15.22
CA ILE A 377 4.53 -0.95 15.14
C ILE A 377 5.14 -0.57 13.78
N VAL A 378 4.71 0.55 13.23
CA VAL A 378 5.35 1.28 12.12
C VAL A 378 5.77 2.65 12.60
N PHE A 379 7.05 2.99 12.47
CA PHE A 379 7.56 4.31 12.81
C PHE A 379 7.61 5.20 11.57
N ILE A 380 7.27 6.48 11.76
CA ILE A 380 7.24 7.50 10.72
C ILE A 380 7.96 8.73 11.25
N GLU A 381 9.16 8.97 10.74
CA GLU A 381 10.04 10.07 11.12
C GLU A 381 10.02 11.14 10.04
N TYR A 382 9.69 12.38 10.43
CA TYR A 382 9.63 13.53 9.55
C TYR A 382 10.75 14.50 9.88
N ASN A 383 11.69 14.65 8.95
CA ASN A 383 12.69 15.71 8.98
C ASN A 383 12.17 16.90 8.19
N ILE A 384 11.76 17.94 8.89
CA ILE A 384 11.11 19.14 8.33
C ILE A 384 12.14 20.24 8.21
N ILE A 385 12.44 20.60 6.95
CA ILE A 385 13.47 21.55 6.57
C ILE A 385 12.81 22.88 6.24
N ASN A 386 13.24 23.94 6.92
CA ASN A 386 12.78 25.29 6.63
C ASN A 386 13.49 25.84 5.38
N ASN A 387 12.75 25.97 4.27
CA ASN A 387 13.28 26.50 3.03
C ASN A 387 13.12 28.02 2.86
N ASN A 388 12.52 28.71 3.83
CA ASN A 388 12.43 30.16 3.86
C ASN A 388 13.80 30.83 4.03
N THR A 389 13.85 32.13 3.80
CA THR A 389 15.02 32.97 4.08
C THR A 389 15.06 33.45 5.53
N SER A 390 13.97 33.28 6.28
CA SER A 390 13.82 33.61 7.69
C SER A 390 13.46 32.38 8.53
N THR A 391 13.66 32.49 9.85
CA THR A 391 13.20 31.49 10.83
C THR A 391 11.70 31.29 10.72
N LEU A 392 11.28 30.03 10.65
CA LEU A 392 9.88 29.63 10.73
C LEU A 392 9.54 29.40 12.19
N SER A 393 8.67 30.24 12.76
CA SER A 393 8.26 30.15 14.17
C SER A 393 6.86 29.55 14.27
N ASN A 394 6.49 29.08 15.46
CA ASN A 394 5.15 28.56 15.75
C ASN A 394 4.77 27.35 14.88
N VAL A 395 5.75 26.52 14.55
CA VAL A 395 5.53 25.34 13.70
C VAL A 395 4.92 24.23 14.54
N TYR A 396 3.72 23.82 14.20
CA TYR A 396 3.12 22.58 14.67
C TYR A 396 3.23 21.52 13.58
N THR A 397 3.40 20.28 14.02
CA THR A 397 3.30 19.10 13.17
C THR A 397 2.28 18.18 13.79
N ALA A 398 1.53 17.44 12.99
CA ALA A 398 0.62 16.43 13.50
C ALA A 398 0.52 15.26 12.53
N PHE A 399 0.17 14.09 13.06
CA PHE A 399 -0.27 12.97 12.24
C PHE A 399 -1.77 12.78 12.46
N TYR A 400 -2.53 12.76 11.37
CA TYR A 400 -3.97 12.52 11.34
C TYR A 400 -4.26 11.12 10.79
N ALA A 401 -5.23 10.42 11.37
CA ALA A 401 -5.71 9.13 10.89
C ALA A 401 -7.22 9.00 11.08
N ASP A 402 -7.91 8.51 10.05
CA ASP A 402 -9.36 8.22 10.05
C ASP A 402 -9.60 6.72 10.20
N TRP A 403 -10.05 6.30 11.39
CA TRP A 403 -10.05 4.90 11.78
C TRP A 403 -11.38 4.22 11.42
N ASP A 404 -11.28 3.17 10.61
CA ASP A 404 -12.39 2.34 10.16
C ASP A 404 -12.35 0.96 10.87
N ILE A 405 -12.12 0.91 12.19
CA ILE A 405 -11.88 -0.37 12.87
C ILE A 405 -13.19 -1.14 13.00
N GLY A 406 -13.38 -2.16 12.16
CA GLY A 406 -14.62 -2.95 12.19
C GLY A 406 -15.74 -2.27 11.40
N LEU A 407 -16.75 -1.72 12.08
CA LEU A 407 -17.75 -0.85 11.44
C LEU A 407 -17.41 0.57 11.84
N SER A 408 -17.20 1.46 10.87
CA SER A 408 -16.70 2.82 11.13
C SER A 408 -17.55 3.55 12.19
N ASN A 409 -18.87 3.48 12.09
CA ASN A 409 -19.80 4.14 13.01
C ASN A 409 -19.90 3.58 14.44
N ASN A 410 -19.06 2.61 14.83
CA ASN A 410 -19.09 2.00 16.16
C ASN A 410 -17.77 2.14 16.95
N ASN A 411 -16.91 3.05 16.52
CA ASN A 411 -15.58 3.23 17.08
C ASN A 411 -15.63 4.14 18.31
N LYS A 412 -14.64 3.95 19.19
CA LYS A 412 -14.38 4.78 20.38
C LYS A 412 -12.90 5.10 20.44
N ALA A 413 -12.57 6.27 20.96
CA ALA A 413 -11.19 6.68 21.17
C ALA A 413 -10.95 7.19 22.58
N ASP A 414 -9.71 7.02 23.05
CA ASP A 414 -9.22 7.50 24.32
C ASP A 414 -7.71 7.80 24.21
N TYR A 415 -7.13 8.46 25.21
CA TYR A 415 -5.74 8.89 25.23
C TYR A 415 -4.97 8.30 26.40
N ASN A 416 -3.86 7.64 26.10
CA ASN A 416 -2.89 7.20 27.09
C ASN A 416 -1.79 8.27 27.23
N SER A 417 -1.90 9.07 28.29
CA SER A 417 -0.95 10.15 28.56
C SER A 417 0.42 9.66 29.03
N SER A 418 0.54 8.44 29.56
CA SER A 418 1.85 7.90 29.98
C SER A 418 2.75 7.59 28.80
N GLU A 419 2.15 7.16 27.68
CA GLU A 419 2.89 6.77 26.48
C GLU A 419 2.74 7.79 25.33
N ASN A 420 1.99 8.89 25.54
CA ASN A 420 1.69 9.92 24.54
C ASN A 420 1.00 9.34 23.28
N MET A 421 -0.09 8.60 23.51
CA MET A 421 -0.74 7.78 22.49
C MET A 421 -2.27 7.94 22.48
N SER A 422 -2.84 8.29 21.33
CA SER A 422 -4.27 8.09 21.06
C SER A 422 -4.51 6.66 20.61
N TYR A 423 -5.58 6.02 21.09
CA TYR A 423 -5.95 4.68 20.68
C TYR A 423 -7.47 4.52 20.49
N ILE A 424 -7.83 3.72 19.49
CA ILE A 424 -9.18 3.54 18.96
C ILE A 424 -9.54 2.06 19.00
N TRP A 425 -10.82 1.74 19.25
CA TRP A 425 -11.34 0.38 19.23
C TRP A 425 -12.83 0.33 18.84
N PRO A 426 -13.32 -0.81 18.33
CA PRO A 426 -14.74 -1.00 18.05
C PRO A 426 -15.50 -1.32 19.34
N LEU A 427 -16.74 -0.86 19.44
CA LEU A 427 -17.62 -1.11 20.60
C LEU A 427 -17.78 -2.62 20.91
N ALA A 428 -17.79 -3.46 19.88
CA ALA A 428 -17.91 -4.91 20.01
C ALA A 428 -16.67 -5.58 20.66
N GLY A 429 -15.59 -4.82 20.90
CA GLY A 429 -14.28 -5.35 21.28
C GLY A 429 -13.52 -5.93 20.08
N GLY A 430 -12.22 -6.11 20.24
CA GLY A 430 -11.33 -6.61 19.19
C GLY A 430 -10.08 -5.78 19.06
N THR A 431 -9.59 -5.64 17.83
CA THR A 431 -8.34 -4.93 17.54
C THR A 431 -8.41 -3.46 17.95
N TYR A 432 -7.33 -3.01 18.58
CA TYR A 432 -7.03 -1.62 18.88
C TYR A 432 -5.97 -1.14 17.89
N ALA A 433 -6.07 0.11 17.47
CA ALA A 433 -5.01 0.80 16.74
C ALA A 433 -4.87 2.24 17.22
N GLY A 434 -3.76 2.90 16.91
CA GLY A 434 -3.53 4.24 17.42
C GLY A 434 -2.30 4.93 16.86
N ILE A 435 -2.19 6.20 17.23
CA ILE A 435 -1.05 7.06 16.93
C ILE A 435 -0.34 7.41 18.24
N GLN A 436 0.97 7.20 18.26
CA GLN A 436 1.84 7.60 19.35
C GLN A 436 2.84 8.65 18.87
N LEU A 437 3.06 9.69 19.68
CA LEU A 437 4.09 10.70 19.42
C LEU A 437 5.36 10.35 20.21
N MET A 438 6.46 10.10 19.50
CA MET A 438 7.76 9.75 20.07
C MET A 438 8.48 11.01 20.57
N SER A 439 8.03 11.54 21.70
CA SER A 439 8.53 12.79 22.28
C SER A 439 8.61 12.71 23.80
N LYS A 440 9.60 13.40 24.38
CA LYS A 440 9.69 13.60 25.84
C LYS A 440 8.71 14.68 26.33
N THR A 441 8.28 15.56 25.43
CA THR A 441 7.25 16.56 25.70
C THR A 441 5.92 16.03 25.18
N MET A 442 4.88 16.15 26.00
CA MET A 442 3.52 15.75 25.64
C MET A 442 3.03 16.57 24.44
N GLY A 443 2.41 15.86 23.49
CA GLY A 443 1.70 16.50 22.38
C GLY A 443 0.27 16.86 22.74
N ASN A 444 -0.43 17.54 21.83
CA ASN A 444 -1.88 17.64 21.92
C ASN A 444 -2.51 16.45 21.22
N CYS A 445 -3.55 15.87 21.83
CA CYS A 445 -4.31 14.77 21.25
C CYS A 445 -5.75 15.25 21.03
N TYR A 446 -6.21 15.23 19.77
CA TYR A 446 -7.59 15.53 19.40
C TYR A 446 -8.21 14.30 18.73
N ASN A 447 -9.15 13.67 19.42
CA ASN A 447 -9.98 12.59 18.90
C ASN A 447 -11.32 13.16 18.43
N PHE A 448 -11.65 12.89 17.17
CA PHE A 448 -12.79 13.48 16.48
C PHE A 448 -14.00 12.56 16.59
N ASP A 449 -15.15 13.13 16.93
CA ASP A 449 -16.41 12.57 16.47
C ASP A 449 -16.62 13.19 15.09
N ASN A 450 -16.43 12.43 14.01
CA ASN A 450 -16.28 12.98 12.65
C ASN A 450 -17.51 13.78 12.19
N ASP A 451 -18.68 13.54 12.79
CA ASP A 451 -19.95 14.23 12.56
C ASP A 451 -20.12 15.53 13.37
N GLY A 452 -19.12 15.94 14.15
CA GLY A 452 -19.16 17.11 15.03
C GLY A 452 -19.96 16.91 16.31
N SER A 453 -20.44 15.71 16.60
CA SER A 453 -21.20 15.44 17.82
C SER A 453 -20.37 15.69 19.08
N ASN A 454 -21.04 15.91 20.21
CA ASN A 454 -20.40 16.14 21.51
C ASN A 454 -19.40 17.32 21.52
N GLY A 455 -19.60 18.33 20.66
CA GLY A 455 -18.72 19.50 20.55
C GLY A 455 -17.38 19.21 19.89
N SER A 456 -17.29 18.16 19.07
CA SER A 456 -16.13 17.90 18.22
C SER A 456 -16.13 18.81 16.99
N ILE A 457 -14.97 18.92 16.34
CA ILE A 457 -14.87 19.49 15.00
C ILE A 457 -15.62 18.57 14.03
N ASN A 458 -16.48 19.14 13.20
CA ASN A 458 -17.19 18.41 12.17
C ASN A 458 -16.28 18.28 10.94
N ILE A 459 -15.96 17.06 10.53
CA ILE A 459 -15.14 16.82 9.33
C ILE A 459 -16.04 16.74 8.10
N TYR A 460 -17.30 16.34 8.27
CA TYR A 460 -18.24 16.07 7.18
C TYR A 460 -18.79 17.32 6.49
N ASP A 461 -18.74 18.49 7.13
CA ASP A 461 -19.06 19.78 6.49
C ASP A 461 -17.83 20.45 5.83
N GLY A 462 -16.71 19.72 5.79
CA GLY A 462 -15.44 20.12 5.20
C GLY A 462 -14.42 20.49 6.28
N PHE A 463 -13.25 19.86 6.26
CA PHE A 463 -12.24 20.07 7.30
C PHE A 463 -11.34 21.26 6.96
N LEU A 464 -11.60 22.41 7.59
CA LEU A 464 -10.99 23.69 7.24
C LEU A 464 -9.63 23.91 7.92
N ASN A 465 -8.77 24.73 7.31
CA ASN A 465 -7.44 25.04 7.85
C ASN A 465 -7.47 25.56 9.29
N PHE A 466 -8.44 26.39 9.66
CA PHE A 466 -8.51 26.90 11.03
C PHE A 466 -8.92 25.82 12.03
N GLU A 467 -9.68 24.81 11.61
CA GLU A 467 -10.09 23.68 12.45
C GLU A 467 -8.94 22.70 12.64
N LYS A 468 -8.21 22.39 11.55
CA LYS A 468 -6.95 21.63 11.61
C LYS A 468 -5.97 22.30 12.58
N TRP A 469 -5.81 23.61 12.45
CA TRP A 469 -4.99 24.41 13.35
C TRP A 469 -5.43 24.34 14.80
N ASP A 470 -6.74 24.45 15.07
CA ASP A 470 -7.30 24.37 16.43
C ASP A 470 -7.12 22.97 17.04
N ALA A 471 -7.34 21.91 16.25
CA ALA A 471 -7.11 20.53 16.66
C ALA A 471 -5.64 20.25 17.00
N MET A 472 -4.70 20.93 16.33
CA MET A 472 -3.27 20.82 16.65
C MET A 472 -2.89 21.51 17.97
N GLN A 473 -3.71 22.41 18.48
CA GLN A 473 -3.41 23.22 19.67
C GLN A 473 -4.23 22.86 20.90
N THR A 474 -5.38 22.23 20.69
CA THR A 474 -6.30 21.84 21.74
C THR A 474 -6.27 20.33 21.92
N SER A 475 -6.66 19.87 23.12
CA SER A 475 -6.76 18.45 23.41
C SER A 475 -8.21 18.04 23.65
N ARG A 476 -8.61 16.96 23.00
CA ARG A 476 -9.86 16.23 23.19
C ARG A 476 -9.52 14.74 23.22
N HIS A 477 -9.51 14.15 24.41
CA HIS A 477 -9.00 12.79 24.59
C HIS A 477 -10.01 11.71 24.23
N GLU A 478 -11.30 11.95 24.37
CA GLU A 478 -12.35 10.97 24.13
C GLU A 478 -13.18 11.31 22.89
N ALA A 479 -13.56 10.28 22.13
CA ALA A 479 -14.52 10.35 21.03
C ALA A 479 -15.31 9.04 20.93
N GLY A 480 -16.46 9.06 20.26
CA GLY A 480 -17.39 7.93 20.20
C GLY A 480 -18.07 7.66 21.54
N ILE A 481 -18.22 8.67 22.40
CA ILE A 481 -18.69 8.52 23.79
C ILE A 481 -20.11 7.94 23.85
N SER A 482 -20.88 8.07 22.75
CA SER A 482 -22.22 7.50 22.62
C SER A 482 -22.27 6.00 22.95
N ASN A 483 -23.46 5.52 23.32
CA ASN A 483 -23.69 4.08 23.57
C ASN A 483 -23.43 3.21 22.33
N ASN A 484 -23.50 3.80 21.13
CA ASN A 484 -23.32 3.09 19.87
C ASN A 484 -21.89 3.23 19.30
N GLY A 485 -21.02 4.05 19.91
CA GLY A 485 -19.79 4.53 19.28
C GLY A 485 -20.07 5.69 18.31
N ALA A 486 -19.06 6.07 17.54
CA ALA A 486 -19.17 7.01 16.43
C ALA A 486 -18.19 6.61 15.33
N ASP A 487 -18.21 7.33 14.20
CA ASP A 487 -17.10 7.35 13.26
C ASP A 487 -16.01 8.29 13.80
N VAL A 488 -14.79 7.78 13.96
CA VAL A 488 -13.77 8.43 14.79
C VAL A 488 -12.42 8.52 14.10
N SER A 489 -11.93 9.75 13.99
CA SER A 489 -10.55 10.05 13.62
C SER A 489 -9.71 10.45 14.84
N SER A 490 -8.40 10.47 14.67
CA SER A 490 -7.47 10.96 15.70
C SER A 490 -6.36 11.82 15.08
N MET A 491 -5.97 12.88 15.79
CA MET A 491 -4.80 13.68 15.48
C MET A 491 -3.94 13.83 16.73
N ILE A 492 -2.64 13.58 16.60
CA ILE A 492 -1.67 13.89 17.65
C ILE A 492 -0.63 14.85 17.11
N SER A 493 -0.42 15.96 17.82
CA SER A 493 0.45 17.04 17.38
C SER A 493 1.66 17.25 18.28
N ALA A 494 2.74 17.77 17.70
CA ALA A 494 3.93 18.22 18.38
C ALA A 494 4.21 19.69 18.05
N GLY A 495 4.79 20.42 19.00
CA GLY A 495 5.14 21.83 18.86
C GLY A 495 4.63 22.68 20.03
N PRO A 496 4.72 24.01 19.90
CA PRO A 496 5.27 24.73 18.76
C PRO A 496 6.80 24.62 18.69
N PHE A 497 7.34 24.57 17.47
CA PHE A 497 8.77 24.62 17.20
C PHE A 497 9.17 25.94 16.53
N SER A 498 10.46 26.25 16.60
CA SER A 498 11.10 27.27 15.78
C SER A 498 12.21 26.62 14.97
N ILE A 499 12.19 26.81 13.66
CA ILE A 499 13.14 26.22 12.71
C ILE A 499 13.94 27.35 12.06
N GLY A 500 15.24 27.43 12.34
CA GLY A 500 16.13 28.41 11.71
C GLY A 500 16.14 28.28 10.18
N THR A 501 16.62 29.31 9.48
CA THR A 501 16.78 29.28 8.02
C THR A 501 17.67 28.10 7.60
N LYS A 502 17.15 27.22 6.72
CA LYS A 502 17.80 25.97 6.28
C LYS A 502 18.07 24.95 7.37
N ASP A 503 17.56 25.19 8.58
CA ASP A 503 17.64 24.25 9.68
C ASP A 503 16.55 23.18 9.56
N THR A 504 16.68 22.12 10.35
CA THR A 504 15.79 20.96 10.33
C THR A 504 15.36 20.58 11.73
N ILE A 505 14.06 20.31 11.90
CA ILE A 505 13.55 19.58 13.08
C ILE A 505 13.18 18.16 12.68
N THR A 506 13.25 17.25 13.64
CA THR A 506 12.80 15.87 13.48
C THR A 506 11.64 15.60 14.43
N VAL A 507 10.53 15.09 13.88
CA VAL A 507 9.38 14.63 14.67
C VAL A 507 9.04 13.21 14.23
N THR A 508 8.88 12.30 15.20
CA THR A 508 8.60 10.90 14.93
C THR A 508 7.27 10.49 15.55
N TYR A 509 6.43 9.87 14.74
CA TYR A 509 5.20 9.21 15.15
C TYR A 509 5.36 7.70 15.03
N ALA A 510 4.58 6.95 15.79
CA ALA A 510 4.40 5.52 15.61
C ALA A 510 2.92 5.25 15.37
N LEU A 511 2.63 4.44 14.35
CA LEU A 511 1.35 3.79 14.17
C LEU A 511 1.46 2.38 14.72
N LEU A 512 0.49 1.98 15.53
CA LEU A 512 0.58 0.73 16.27
C LEU A 512 -0.78 0.06 16.41
N ALA A 513 -0.75 -1.25 16.64
CA ALA A 513 -1.94 -2.05 16.87
C ALA A 513 -1.74 -3.06 18.02
N GLY A 514 -2.85 -3.59 18.50
CA GLY A 514 -2.89 -4.71 19.44
C GLY A 514 -4.25 -5.39 19.39
N SER A 515 -4.33 -6.68 19.72
CA SER A 515 -5.60 -7.41 19.69
C SER A 515 -6.55 -7.03 20.85
N TYR A 516 -6.06 -6.28 21.84
CA TYR A 516 -6.82 -5.71 22.95
C TYR A 516 -6.02 -4.56 23.61
N LYS A 517 -6.66 -3.81 24.52
CA LYS A 517 -6.11 -2.59 25.14
C LYS A 517 -4.72 -2.76 25.76
N ASP A 518 -4.49 -3.82 26.53
CA ASP A 518 -3.18 -4.01 27.18
C ASP A 518 -2.07 -4.34 26.18
N GLU A 519 -2.39 -4.99 25.05
CA GLU A 519 -1.42 -5.31 24.00
C GLU A 519 -0.96 -4.03 23.29
N ILE A 520 -1.88 -3.13 22.93
CA ILE A 520 -1.49 -1.85 22.29
C ILE A 520 -0.68 -0.97 23.24
N ILE A 521 -1.01 -0.94 24.55
CA ILE A 521 -0.23 -0.22 25.56
C ILE A 521 1.19 -0.84 25.70
N LYS A 522 1.30 -2.17 25.61
CA LYS A 522 2.60 -2.85 25.62
C LYS A 522 3.43 -2.49 24.38
N SER A 523 2.81 -2.43 23.20
CA SER A 523 3.46 -1.96 21.96
C SER A 523 3.96 -0.52 22.12
N ALA A 524 3.15 0.38 22.66
CA ALA A 524 3.53 1.77 22.90
C ALA A 524 4.74 1.92 23.83
N LYS A 525 4.78 1.13 24.91
CA LYS A 525 5.93 1.06 25.84
C LYS A 525 7.19 0.55 25.15
N ALA A 526 7.06 -0.49 24.32
CA ALA A 526 8.18 -1.02 23.56
C ALA A 526 8.71 0.00 22.55
N ALA A 527 7.82 0.78 21.91
CA ALA A 527 8.19 1.87 21.03
C ALA A 527 9.05 2.92 21.75
N ASN A 528 8.59 3.39 22.91
CA ASN A 528 9.29 4.37 23.72
C ASN A 528 10.65 3.85 24.18
N LEU A 529 10.69 2.62 24.71
CA LEU A 529 11.93 2.01 25.16
C LEU A 529 12.96 1.90 24.02
N TRP A 530 12.52 1.49 22.83
CA TRP A 530 13.42 1.38 21.68
C TRP A 530 13.89 2.76 21.20
N PHE A 531 12.96 3.70 20.98
CA PHE A 531 13.26 5.00 20.39
C PHE A 531 14.18 5.85 21.26
N PHE A 532 13.93 5.92 22.57
CA PHE A 532 14.75 6.76 23.45
C PHE A 532 16.11 6.14 23.78
N ASN A 533 16.22 4.80 23.81
CA ASN A 533 17.52 4.14 23.99
C ASN A 533 18.38 4.19 22.72
N THR A 534 17.77 4.13 21.54
CA THR A 534 18.51 4.18 20.26
C THR A 534 18.87 5.61 19.86
N THR A 535 18.02 6.60 20.10
CA THR A 535 18.33 8.01 19.76
C THR A 535 19.57 8.52 20.50
N SER A 536 19.72 8.19 21.79
CA SER A 536 20.92 8.53 22.58
C SER A 536 22.21 7.89 22.05
N SER A 537 22.12 6.77 21.33
CA SER A 537 23.27 6.14 20.67
C SER A 537 23.47 6.65 19.24
N LYS A 538 22.41 6.99 18.49
CA LYS A 538 22.49 7.56 17.14
C LYS A 538 23.19 8.92 17.10
N SER A 539 22.96 9.82 18.07
CA SER A 539 23.66 11.11 18.11
C SER A 539 25.18 10.95 18.24
N ILE A 540 25.61 10.00 19.08
CA ILE A 540 27.02 9.68 19.29
C ILE A 540 27.60 8.93 18.07
N MET A 541 26.84 8.03 17.44
CA MET A 541 27.26 7.31 16.22
C MET A 541 27.40 8.23 15.00
N HIS A 542 26.54 9.25 14.86
CA HIS A 542 26.60 10.21 13.77
C HIS A 542 27.85 11.11 13.86
N GLU A 543 28.24 11.54 15.07
CA GLU A 543 29.48 12.31 15.28
C GLU A 543 30.75 11.47 15.08
N LEU A 544 30.70 10.18 15.45
CA LEU A 544 31.86 9.29 15.39
C LEU A 544 32.01 8.55 14.04
N GLU A 545 31.00 8.60 13.16
CA GLU A 545 30.97 7.90 11.87
C GLU A 545 31.20 6.36 11.97
N ILE A 546 30.91 5.77 13.14
CA ILE A 546 31.02 4.34 13.45
C ILE A 546 29.69 3.80 13.98
N GLY A 547 29.30 2.60 13.55
CA GLY A 547 28.10 1.91 14.04
C GLY A 547 28.45 0.68 14.87
N LEU A 548 28.40 0.76 16.20
CA LEU A 548 28.68 -0.36 17.10
C LEU A 548 27.38 -1.07 17.51
N LEU A 549 27.26 -2.36 17.18
CA LEU A 549 26.09 -3.17 17.53
C LEU A 549 26.20 -3.76 18.93
N GLN A 550 25.04 -4.08 19.52
CA GLN A 550 24.94 -4.94 20.69
C GLN A 550 25.48 -6.34 20.36
N ASN A 551 26.22 -6.97 21.28
CA ASN A 551 26.77 -8.32 21.07
C ASN A 551 25.66 -9.37 21.01
N ILE A 552 25.84 -10.42 20.19
CA ILE A 552 24.86 -11.50 20.02
C ILE A 552 25.54 -12.87 20.19
N PRO A 553 25.03 -13.77 21.04
CA PRO A 553 23.89 -13.57 21.95
C PRO A 553 24.23 -12.67 23.15
N ASN A 554 23.22 -11.99 23.69
CA ASN A 554 23.29 -11.32 24.99
C ASN A 554 21.95 -11.48 25.75
N PRO A 555 21.88 -12.18 26.89
CA PRO A 555 22.99 -12.79 27.62
C PRO A 555 23.67 -13.95 26.87
N THR A 556 24.97 -14.16 27.13
CA THR A 556 25.80 -15.22 26.54
C THR A 556 26.23 -16.24 27.57
N SER A 557 26.35 -17.51 27.15
CA SER A 557 27.09 -18.54 27.89
C SER A 557 28.56 -18.41 27.55
N ASP A 558 29.10 -19.09 26.54
CA ASP A 558 30.56 -19.14 26.37
C ASP A 558 31.09 -18.25 25.25
N LYS A 559 30.25 -17.88 24.28
CA LYS A 559 30.68 -17.10 23.11
C LYS A 559 29.65 -16.07 22.72
N THR A 560 30.13 -14.87 22.39
CA THR A 560 29.32 -13.82 21.80
C THR A 560 30.04 -13.14 20.65
N THR A 561 29.28 -12.69 19.66
CA THR A 561 29.81 -11.94 18.52
C THR A 561 29.58 -10.45 18.73
N ILE A 562 30.62 -9.64 18.55
CA ILE A 562 30.54 -8.17 18.51
C ILE A 562 30.72 -7.75 17.05
N SER A 563 29.78 -6.95 16.53
CA SER A 563 29.84 -6.46 15.16
C SER A 563 29.78 -4.93 15.13
N PHE A 564 30.49 -4.32 14.19
CA PHE A 564 30.44 -2.89 13.96
C PHE A 564 30.65 -2.54 12.48
N THR A 565 30.25 -1.33 12.08
CA THR A 565 30.40 -0.82 10.72
C THR A 565 31.23 0.45 10.72
N LEU A 566 32.18 0.53 9.79
CA LEU A 566 32.99 1.72 9.53
C LEU A 566 32.56 2.38 8.23
N SER A 567 32.38 3.69 8.25
CA SER A 567 32.00 4.51 7.09
C SER A 567 33.17 4.82 6.15
N LYS A 568 34.41 4.73 6.66
CA LYS A 568 35.69 4.93 5.96
C LYS A 568 36.78 4.04 6.57
N ASN A 569 37.95 4.03 5.96
CA ASN A 569 39.12 3.38 6.54
C ASN A 569 39.59 4.20 7.75
N GLU A 570 39.72 3.57 8.92
CA GLU A 570 40.11 4.27 10.15
C GLU A 570 40.81 3.33 11.14
N TYR A 571 41.68 3.89 11.97
CA TYR A 571 42.27 3.18 13.11
C TYR A 571 41.23 2.99 14.21
N ILE A 572 40.97 1.74 14.57
CA ILE A 572 39.95 1.37 15.54
C ILE A 572 40.55 0.45 16.60
N ARG A 573 40.06 0.61 17.83
CA ARG A 573 40.37 -0.27 18.95
C ARG A 573 39.08 -0.79 19.60
N LEU A 574 38.91 -2.10 19.63
CA LEU A 574 37.83 -2.78 20.35
C LEU A 574 38.40 -3.47 21.59
N ASP A 575 37.95 -3.03 22.77
CA ASP A 575 38.41 -3.53 24.07
C ASP A 575 37.24 -4.09 24.88
N ILE A 576 37.50 -5.06 25.77
CA ILE A 576 36.56 -5.60 26.75
C ILE A 576 37.07 -5.28 28.16
N TYR A 577 36.18 -4.82 29.03
CA TYR A 577 36.43 -4.44 30.42
C TYR A 577 35.52 -5.22 31.36
N ASN A 578 36.00 -5.46 32.59
CA ASN A 578 35.14 -5.89 33.68
C ASN A 578 34.32 -4.70 34.24
N ILE A 579 33.46 -4.97 35.23
CA ILE A 579 32.61 -3.93 35.84
C ILE A 579 33.39 -2.84 36.58
N ASP A 580 34.60 -3.14 37.06
CA ASP A 580 35.51 -2.17 37.70
C ASP A 580 36.29 -1.32 36.67
N GLY A 581 36.02 -1.50 35.38
CA GLY A 581 36.71 -0.78 34.30
C GLY A 581 38.13 -1.30 34.01
N LYS A 582 38.54 -2.45 34.56
CA LYS A 582 39.81 -3.10 34.24
C LYS A 582 39.73 -3.76 32.87
N LEU A 583 40.70 -3.45 32.00
CA LEU A 583 40.81 -4.06 30.68
C LEU A 583 41.04 -5.57 30.82
N MET A 584 40.13 -6.36 30.25
CA MET A 584 40.20 -7.81 30.20
C MET A 584 40.86 -8.30 28.91
N LYS A 585 40.52 -7.70 27.77
CA LYS A 585 41.01 -8.11 26.45
C LYS A 585 40.95 -6.97 25.44
N ALA A 586 42.01 -6.78 24.68
CA ALA A 586 41.97 -6.05 23.41
C ALA A 586 41.61 -7.03 22.30
N VAL A 587 40.46 -6.83 21.66
CA VAL A 587 39.94 -7.72 20.60
C VAL A 587 40.57 -7.38 19.26
N VAL A 588 40.66 -6.10 18.94
CA VAL A 588 41.38 -5.59 17.75
C VAL A 588 41.91 -4.19 18.06
N ALA A 589 43.08 -3.87 17.52
CA ALA A 589 43.67 -2.53 17.53
C ALA A 589 44.46 -2.34 16.23
N GLY A 590 43.96 -1.54 15.29
CA GLY A 590 44.58 -1.37 13.97
C GLY A 590 43.73 -0.59 12.99
N GLU A 591 44.30 -0.27 11.82
CA GLU A 591 43.54 0.26 10.69
C GLU A 591 42.65 -0.82 10.09
N LEU A 592 41.36 -0.51 9.98
CA LEU A 592 40.35 -1.38 9.37
C LEU A 592 39.73 -0.67 8.16
N SER A 593 39.41 -1.44 7.13
CA SER A 593 38.76 -0.93 5.92
C SER A 593 37.31 -0.52 6.19
N LYS A 594 36.79 0.40 5.36
CA LYS A 594 35.36 0.70 5.29
C LYS A 594 34.55 -0.59 5.13
N GLY A 595 33.47 -0.72 5.89
CA GLY A 595 32.56 -1.86 5.81
C GLY A 595 32.23 -2.48 7.16
N LYS A 596 31.62 -3.67 7.13
CA LYS A 596 31.21 -4.41 8.32
C LYS A 596 32.37 -5.25 8.84
N HIS A 597 32.55 -5.23 10.15
CA HIS A 597 33.52 -6.04 10.90
C HIS A 597 32.81 -6.82 11.98
N SER A 598 33.30 -8.03 12.25
CA SER A 598 32.68 -8.93 13.23
C SER A 598 33.73 -9.78 13.92
N TYR A 599 33.65 -9.85 15.26
CA TYR A 599 34.58 -10.58 16.11
C TYR A 599 33.83 -11.46 17.09
N THR A 600 34.08 -12.77 17.02
CA THR A 600 33.59 -13.72 18.01
C THR A 600 34.51 -13.72 19.23
N ILE A 601 33.92 -13.44 20.39
CA ILE A 601 34.58 -13.38 21.68
C ILE A 601 34.30 -14.67 22.44
N ASP A 602 35.37 -15.34 22.85
CA ASP A 602 35.31 -16.46 23.78
C ASP A 602 35.41 -15.94 25.22
N LEU A 603 34.37 -16.25 26.00
CA LEU A 603 34.17 -15.88 27.40
C LEU A 603 34.09 -17.13 28.31
N SER A 604 34.49 -18.31 27.82
CA SER A 604 34.45 -19.57 28.60
C SER A 604 35.23 -19.48 29.93
N ASN A 605 36.31 -18.70 29.96
CA ASN A 605 37.13 -18.48 31.15
C ASN A 605 36.73 -17.23 31.97
N TYR A 606 35.61 -16.59 31.65
CA TYR A 606 35.11 -15.40 32.33
C TYR A 606 34.04 -15.81 33.34
N ASN A 607 34.09 -15.24 34.54
CA ASN A 607 33.06 -15.47 35.56
C ASN A 607 31.70 -14.93 35.10
N SER A 608 30.61 -15.53 35.59
CA SER A 608 29.26 -14.98 35.44
C SER A 608 29.20 -13.54 35.96
N GLY A 609 28.62 -12.63 35.19
CA GLY A 609 28.61 -11.21 35.53
C GLY A 609 28.43 -10.28 34.35
N VAL A 610 28.57 -8.98 34.60
CA VAL A 610 28.44 -7.91 33.60
C VAL A 610 29.83 -7.43 33.18
N TYR A 611 30.05 -7.39 31.88
CA TYR A 611 31.23 -6.82 31.24
C TYR A 611 30.81 -5.69 30.31
N THR A 612 31.77 -4.87 29.89
CA THR A 612 31.54 -3.81 28.91
C THR A 612 32.54 -3.97 27.78
N TYR A 613 32.13 -3.79 26.53
CA TYR A 613 33.06 -3.61 25.42
C TYR A 613 32.97 -2.19 24.89
N ARG A 614 34.11 -1.66 24.44
CA ARG A 614 34.27 -0.30 23.96
C ARG A 614 34.97 -0.32 22.61
N LEU A 615 34.34 0.31 21.62
CA LEU A 615 34.94 0.62 20.33
C LEU A 615 35.42 2.07 20.36
N SER A 616 36.72 2.28 20.20
CA SER A 616 37.37 3.59 20.20
C SER A 616 37.96 3.88 18.83
N SER A 617 37.83 5.13 18.41
CA SER A 617 38.48 5.73 17.24
C SER A 617 39.23 6.99 17.65
N ASN A 618 39.88 7.68 16.71
CA ASN A 618 40.54 8.96 17.00
C ASN A 618 39.55 10.09 17.34
N LYS A 619 38.26 9.92 17.04
CA LYS A 619 37.19 10.90 17.32
C LYS A 619 36.47 10.67 18.65
N GLY A 620 36.62 9.48 19.27
CA GLY A 620 35.97 9.15 20.53
C GLY A 620 35.69 7.66 20.69
N SER A 621 34.75 7.30 21.55
CA SER A 621 34.46 5.88 21.83
C SER A 621 32.98 5.61 22.14
N ILE A 622 32.49 4.43 21.73
CA ILE A 622 31.14 3.92 22.04
C ILE A 622 31.29 2.63 22.84
N SER A 623 30.43 2.41 23.83
CA SER A 623 30.47 1.19 24.66
C SER A 623 29.10 0.56 24.83
N HIS A 624 29.07 -0.77 24.99
CA HIS A 624 27.88 -1.57 25.28
C HIS A 624 28.20 -2.66 26.31
N LYS A 625 27.17 -3.25 26.93
CA LYS A 625 27.32 -4.26 27.99
C LYS A 625 27.19 -5.68 27.45
N ILE A 626 27.98 -6.61 28.00
CA ILE A 626 27.84 -8.07 27.83
C ILE A 626 27.36 -8.65 29.15
N ILE A 627 26.32 -9.48 29.11
CA ILE A 627 25.82 -10.23 30.27
C ILE A 627 26.26 -11.69 30.10
N LYS A 628 27.21 -12.14 30.92
CA LYS A 628 27.69 -13.52 30.97
C LYS A 628 26.87 -14.30 31.99
N LYS A 629 26.18 -15.36 31.55
CA LYS A 629 25.48 -16.31 32.41
C LYS A 629 26.47 -17.20 33.14
#